data_AF-A0A060SZG9-F1
#
_entry.id   AF-A0A060SZG9-F1
#
_cell.length_a   1.000
_cell.length_b   1.000
_cell.length_c   1.000
_cell.angle_alpha   90.00
_cell.angle_beta   90.00
_cell.angle_gamma   90.00
#
_symmetry.space_group_name_H-M   'P 1'
#
loop_
_entity.id
_entity.type
_entity.pdbx_description
1 polymer ?
#
loop_
_entity_poly.entity_id
_entity_poly.type
_entity_poly.pdbx_seq_one_letter_code
_entity_poly.pdbx_strand_id
1 'polypeptide(L)'
;MSSIIRPKNVAVIGLTTALKIQEKGGYHVTIIAETFPTDPKTIKYTSLWAGAHHVTHAGEDEKQMAIDRETFDVMWELSAPGGAAEHCFSRIPQADYCLDGRDECLDWMPDVTLLSIIDFPNL
;
A
#
# COMPACT_ATOMS: atom_id res chain seq x y z
N MET A 1 -9.64 26.14 19.05
CA MET A 1 -8.85 25.22 19.91
C MET A 1 -7.96 24.42 18.96
N SER A 2 -6.65 24.70 18.88
CA SER A 2 -5.77 23.98 17.93
C SER A 2 -5.23 22.71 18.58
N SER A 3 -5.63 21.54 18.07
CA SER A 3 -5.10 20.26 18.52
C SER A 3 -3.80 19.95 17.77
N ILE A 4 -2.74 19.63 18.50
CA ILE A 4 -1.43 19.25 17.93
C ILE A 4 -1.34 17.72 17.96
N ILE A 5 -1.11 17.11 16.79
CA ILE A 5 -0.91 15.65 16.66
C ILE A 5 0.54 15.39 16.25
N ARG A 6 1.20 14.49 16.99
CA ARG A 6 2.62 14.15 16.80
C ARG A 6 2.82 12.67 16.49
N PRO A 7 2.90 12.29 15.20
CA PRO A 7 3.34 10.96 14.80
C PRO A 7 4.78 10.74 15.29
N LYS A 8 5.05 9.59 15.92
CA LYS A 8 6.37 9.21 16.44
C LYS A 8 7.23 8.42 15.43
N ASN A 9 6.77 8.29 14.18
CA ASN A 9 7.45 7.53 13.14
C ASN A 9 7.19 8.18 11.77
N VAL A 10 8.18 8.17 10.87
CA VAL A 10 8.11 8.67 9.48
C VAL A 10 8.10 7.51 8.48
N ALA A 11 7.84 6.28 8.92
CA ALA A 11 7.56 5.16 8.05
C ALA A 11 6.29 5.42 7.24
N VAL A 12 6.02 4.59 6.23
CA VAL A 12 4.85 4.74 5.35
C VAL A 12 3.55 4.94 6.14
N ILE A 13 3.32 4.19 7.22
CA ILE A 13 2.16 4.33 8.11
C ILE A 13 2.12 5.71 8.79
N GLY A 14 3.24 6.17 9.32
CA GLY A 14 3.32 7.44 10.03
C GLY A 14 3.13 8.65 9.11
N LEU A 15 3.76 8.61 7.93
CA LEU A 15 3.63 9.65 6.91
C LEU A 15 2.22 9.74 6.33
N THR A 16 1.64 8.60 5.92
CA THR A 16 0.27 8.57 5.36
C THR A 16 -0.76 9.02 6.38
N THR A 17 -0.61 8.61 7.65
CA THR A 17 -1.48 9.08 8.75
C THR A 17 -1.34 10.60 8.96
N ALA A 18 -0.11 11.11 8.99
CA ALA A 18 0.15 12.53 9.16
C ALA A 18 -0.48 13.36 8.03
N LEU A 19 -0.34 12.89 6.79
CA LEU A 19 -0.94 13.50 5.61
C LEU A 19 -2.47 13.52 5.69
N LYS A 20 -3.12 12.38 5.95
CA LYS A 20 -4.59 12.30 6.07
C LYS A 20 -5.14 13.19 7.19
N ILE A 21 -4.41 13.34 8.30
CA ILE A 21 -4.79 14.27 9.38
C ILE A 21 -4.65 15.72 8.93
N GLN A 22 -3.56 16.05 8.22
CA GLN A 22 -3.32 17.39 7.71
C GLN A 22 -4.38 17.81 6.66
N GLU A 23 -4.79 16.87 5.79
CA GLU A 23 -5.82 17.06 4.76
C GLU A 23 -7.22 17.32 5.35
N LYS A 24 -7.56 16.70 6.49
CA LYS A 24 -8.83 16.96 7.20
C LYS A 24 -8.97 18.44 7.65
N GLY A 25 -7.86 19.17 7.74
CA GLY A 25 -7.83 20.55 8.20
C GLY A 25 -8.05 20.70 9.71
N GLY A 26 -7.75 21.88 10.25
CA GLY A 26 -7.94 22.18 11.68
C GLY A 26 -6.88 21.61 12.63
N TYR A 27 -5.91 20.84 12.13
CA TYR A 27 -4.78 20.33 12.89
C TYR A 27 -3.47 20.95 12.42
N HIS A 28 -2.59 21.24 13.39
CA HIS A 28 -1.19 21.51 13.11
C HIS A 28 -0.41 20.23 13.33
N VAL A 29 0.02 19.60 12.22
CA VAL A 29 0.71 18.32 12.26
C VAL A 29 2.21 18.55 12.32
N THR A 30 2.86 17.98 13.34
CA THR A 30 4.31 18.00 13.47
C THR A 30 4.82 16.58 13.60
N ILE A 31 5.66 16.15 12.67
CA ILE A 31 6.27 14.82 12.67
C ILE A 31 7.55 14.84 13.50
N ILE A 32 7.69 13.91 14.44
CA ILE A 32 8.90 13.76 15.25
C ILE A 32 9.37 12.32 15.13
N ALA A 33 10.61 12.10 14.69
CA ALA A 33 11.17 10.76 14.58
C ALA A 33 12.71 10.76 14.66
N GLU A 34 13.26 9.58 14.93
CA GLU A 34 14.71 9.33 14.96
C GLU A 34 15.30 9.21 13.54
N THR A 35 14.54 8.71 12.57
CA THR A 35 15.02 8.44 11.21
C THR A 35 13.99 8.89 10.18
N PHE A 36 14.46 9.57 9.14
CA PHE A 36 13.71 10.07 8.00
C PHE A 36 13.99 9.25 6.73
N PRO A 37 13.08 9.28 5.73
CA PRO A 37 13.29 8.56 4.46
C PRO A 37 14.58 8.94 3.72
N THR A 38 15.09 10.16 3.94
CA THR A 38 16.30 10.70 3.30
C THR A 38 17.59 10.38 4.08
N ASP A 39 17.49 9.78 5.27
CA ASP A 39 18.65 9.43 6.07
C ASP A 39 19.39 8.22 5.49
N PRO A 40 20.67 8.01 5.87
CA PRO A 40 21.40 6.80 5.48
C PRO A 40 20.64 5.52 5.84
N LYS A 41 20.74 4.51 4.97
CA LYS A 41 20.09 3.22 5.18
C LYS A 41 20.45 2.62 6.54
N THR A 42 19.43 2.21 7.27
CA THR A 42 19.55 1.64 8.61
C THR A 42 18.54 0.53 8.82
N ILE A 43 18.93 -0.49 9.59
CA ILE A 43 18.04 -1.59 9.98
C ILE A 43 16.93 -1.14 10.94
N LYS A 44 17.06 0.05 11.54
CA LYS A 44 16.06 0.62 12.46
C LYS A 44 14.82 1.18 11.76
N TYR A 45 14.84 1.29 10.43
CA TYR A 45 13.78 1.91 9.65
C TYR A 45 13.37 0.98 8.50
N THR A 46 12.28 0.24 8.73
CA THR A 46 11.84 -0.85 7.86
C THR A 46 11.35 -0.41 6.49
N SER A 47 10.83 0.81 6.36
CA SER A 47 10.27 1.29 5.08
C SER A 47 11.31 1.39 3.96
N LEU A 48 12.60 1.53 4.26
CA LEU A 48 13.67 1.50 3.24
C LEU A 48 13.96 0.11 2.67
N TRP A 49 13.47 -0.95 3.31
CA TRP A 49 13.77 -2.34 2.95
C TRP A 49 12.59 -3.04 2.26
N ALA A 50 11.47 -2.35 2.09
CA ALA A 50 10.33 -2.90 1.36
C ALA A 50 10.62 -2.91 -0.16
N GLY A 51 10.31 -4.02 -0.84
CA GLY A 51 10.19 -4.04 -2.30
C GLY A 51 8.94 -3.31 -2.81
N ALA A 52 7.91 -3.24 -1.95
CA ALA A 52 6.64 -2.53 -2.10
C ALA A 52 5.95 -2.73 -3.45
N HIS A 53 5.18 -3.81 -3.54
CA HIS A 53 4.08 -3.97 -4.49
C HIS A 53 2.82 -4.28 -3.66
N HIS A 54 1.64 -3.99 -4.21
CA HIS A 54 0.38 -4.23 -3.51
C HIS A 54 -0.04 -5.69 -3.68
N VAL A 55 -0.17 -6.42 -2.57
CA VAL A 55 -0.71 -7.78 -2.51
C VAL A 55 -1.55 -7.89 -1.24
N THR A 56 -2.76 -8.42 -1.36
CA THR A 56 -3.60 -8.73 -0.20
C THR A 56 -3.29 -10.13 0.34
N HIS A 57 -3.18 -10.23 1.65
CA HIS A 57 -3.11 -11.50 2.38
C HIS A 57 -4.18 -11.54 3.47
N ALA A 58 -5.25 -10.76 3.30
CA ALA A 58 -6.27 -10.55 4.33
C ALA A 58 -7.04 -11.83 4.68
N GLY A 59 -7.18 -12.77 3.74
CA GLY A 59 -7.97 -13.99 3.95
C GLY A 59 -9.39 -13.64 4.41
N GLU A 60 -9.77 -14.11 5.61
CA GLU A 60 -11.06 -13.84 6.24
C GLU A 60 -11.09 -12.56 7.11
N ASP A 61 -9.97 -11.84 7.27
CA ASP A 61 -9.92 -10.60 8.05
C ASP A 61 -10.54 -9.43 7.27
N GLU A 62 -11.83 -9.18 7.52
CA GLU A 62 -12.58 -8.10 6.89
C GLU A 62 -11.96 -6.71 7.10
N LYS A 63 -11.27 -6.47 8.22
CA LYS A 63 -10.65 -5.16 8.50
C LYS A 63 -9.40 -4.99 7.66
N GLN A 64 -8.56 -6.02 7.59
CA GLN A 64 -7.39 -6.00 6.71
C GLN A 64 -7.83 -5.86 5.25
N MET A 65 -8.88 -6.58 4.84
CA MET A 65 -9.44 -6.50 3.48
C MET A 65 -9.93 -5.08 3.15
N ALA A 66 -10.60 -4.41 4.09
CA ALA A 66 -11.06 -3.02 3.90
C ALA A 66 -9.88 -2.06 3.73
N ILE A 67 -8.82 -2.22 4.53
CA ILE A 67 -7.59 -1.41 4.43
C ILE A 67 -6.88 -1.67 3.09
N ASP A 68 -6.78 -2.92 2.68
CA ASP A 68 -6.12 -3.30 1.42
C ASP A 68 -6.85 -2.72 0.22
N ARG A 69 -8.19 -2.81 0.19
CA ARG A 69 -9.01 -2.20 -0.86
C ARG A 69 -8.84 -0.67 -0.92
N GLU A 70 -9.00 0.02 0.21
CA GLU A 70 -8.83 1.48 0.25
C GLU A 70 -7.41 1.89 -0.19
N THR A 71 -6.40 1.12 0.23
CA THR A 71 -5.00 1.36 -0.15
C THR A 71 -4.81 1.17 -1.65
N PHE A 72 -5.37 0.11 -2.23
CA PHE A 72 -5.30 -0.15 -3.66
C PHE A 72 -5.94 0.96 -4.46
N ASP A 73 -7.16 1.40 -4.11
CA ASP A 73 -7.87 2.46 -4.83
C ASP A 73 -7.04 3.74 -4.90
N VAL A 74 -6.43 4.14 -3.77
CA VAL A 74 -5.55 5.30 -3.70
C VAL A 74 -4.29 5.11 -4.57
N MET A 75 -3.64 3.95 -4.50
CA MET A 75 -2.45 3.67 -5.32
C MET A 75 -2.79 3.58 -6.82
N TRP A 76 -3.96 3.04 -7.15
CA TRP A 76 -4.46 2.96 -8.51
C TRP A 76 -4.73 4.36 -9.05
N GLU A 77 -5.37 5.24 -8.29
CA GLU A 77 -5.55 6.64 -8.68
C GLU A 77 -4.21 7.36 -8.88
N LEU A 78 -3.26 7.22 -7.94
CA LEU A 78 -1.95 7.85 -8.02
C LEU A 78 -1.11 7.36 -9.21
N SER A 79 -1.35 6.14 -9.66
CA SER A 79 -0.70 5.55 -10.84
C SER A 79 -1.35 5.92 -12.17
N ALA A 80 -2.40 6.76 -12.17
CA ALA A 80 -3.03 7.22 -13.39
C ALA A 80 -2.04 8.03 -14.27
N PRO A 81 -2.05 7.83 -15.61
CA PRO A 81 -1.18 8.56 -16.52
C PRO A 81 -1.50 10.05 -16.51
N GLY A 82 -0.48 10.90 -16.59
CA GLY A 82 -0.61 12.36 -16.49
C GLY A 82 -0.83 12.89 -15.06
N GLY A 83 -0.83 12.01 -14.05
CA GLY A 83 -0.94 12.39 -12.64
C GLY A 83 0.38 12.91 -12.05
N ALA A 84 0.29 13.64 -10.94
CA ALA A 84 1.48 14.17 -10.24
C ALA A 84 2.42 13.07 -9.71
N ALA A 85 1.90 11.85 -9.54
CA ALA A 85 2.63 10.69 -9.04
C ALA A 85 2.91 9.64 -10.12
N GLU A 86 2.70 9.94 -11.41
CA GLU A 86 2.90 8.99 -12.52
C GLU A 86 4.29 8.36 -12.50
N HIS A 87 5.33 9.14 -12.20
CA HIS A 87 6.71 8.63 -12.12
C HIS A 87 7.05 7.85 -10.84
N CYS A 88 6.11 7.78 -9.88
CA CYS A 88 6.30 7.12 -8.60
C CYS A 88 5.63 5.73 -8.55
N PHE A 89 4.75 5.42 -9.50
CA PHE A 89 4.03 4.16 -9.55
C PHE A 89 4.19 3.48 -10.91
N SER A 90 4.12 2.16 -10.92
CA SER A 90 4.10 1.38 -12.16
C SER A 90 3.04 0.30 -12.05
N ARG A 91 2.13 0.25 -13.02
CA ARG A 91 1.15 -0.83 -13.16
C ARG A 91 1.79 -1.94 -13.98
N ILE A 92 1.97 -3.12 -13.38
CA ILE A 92 2.67 -4.25 -13.99
C ILE A 92 1.75 -5.48 -13.87
N PRO A 93 1.53 -6.24 -14.96
CA PRO A 93 0.83 -7.53 -14.88
C PRO A 93 1.61 -8.50 -13.98
N GLN A 94 0.93 -9.11 -13.02
CA GLN A 94 1.49 -10.14 -12.12
C GLN A 94 0.69 -11.43 -12.28
N ALA A 95 1.38 -12.57 -12.21
CA ALA A 95 0.77 -13.89 -12.22
C ALA A 95 1.28 -14.68 -11.01
N ASP A 96 0.37 -15.06 -10.12
CA ASP A 96 0.68 -15.80 -8.90
C ASP A 96 0.09 -17.21 -8.98
N TYR A 97 0.88 -18.19 -8.55
CA TYR A 97 0.50 -19.61 -8.57
C TYR A 97 0.31 -20.09 -7.13
N CYS A 98 -0.94 -20.29 -6.73
CA CYS A 98 -1.30 -20.72 -5.38
C CYS A 98 -1.50 -22.24 -5.32
N LEU A 99 -0.65 -22.94 -4.56
CA LEU A 99 -0.69 -24.41 -4.44
C LEU A 99 -1.63 -24.91 -3.33
N ASP A 100 -2.11 -24.01 -2.48
CA ASP A 100 -2.86 -24.33 -1.26
C ASP A 100 -4.37 -24.09 -1.38
N GLY A 101 -4.86 -23.74 -2.58
CA GLY A 101 -6.28 -23.56 -2.85
C GLY A 101 -6.93 -22.42 -2.08
N ARG A 102 -6.12 -21.48 -1.57
CA ARG A 102 -6.60 -20.29 -0.87
C ARG A 102 -7.32 -19.37 -1.85
N ASP A 103 -8.46 -18.86 -1.42
CA ASP A 103 -9.12 -17.75 -2.09
C ASP A 103 -8.49 -16.44 -1.59
N GLU A 104 -7.87 -15.69 -2.50
CA GLU A 104 -7.28 -14.38 -2.21
C GLU A 104 -8.32 -13.25 -2.30
N CYS A 105 -9.58 -13.58 -2.66
CA CYS A 105 -10.70 -12.65 -2.73
C CYS A 105 -10.37 -11.43 -3.61
N LEU A 106 -9.75 -11.65 -4.77
CA LEU A 106 -9.22 -10.60 -5.66
C LEU A 106 -10.24 -10.05 -6.66
N ASP A 107 -11.50 -10.49 -6.60
CA ASP A 107 -12.57 -10.13 -7.56
C ASP A 107 -12.82 -8.62 -7.70
N TRP A 108 -12.37 -7.83 -6.74
CA TRP A 108 -12.51 -6.38 -6.72
C TRP A 108 -11.39 -5.65 -7.47
N MET A 109 -10.29 -6.31 -7.81
CA MET A 109 -9.19 -5.70 -8.55
C MET A 109 -9.54 -5.59 -10.04
N PRO A 110 -9.18 -4.46 -10.69
CA PRO A 110 -9.30 -4.34 -12.15
C PRO A 110 -8.38 -5.36 -12.83
N ASP A 111 -8.85 -5.93 -13.93
CA ASP A 111 -8.08 -6.83 -14.80
C ASP A 111 -7.65 -8.18 -14.18
N VAL A 112 -8.24 -8.58 -13.04
CA VAL A 112 -8.00 -9.90 -12.44
C VAL A 112 -8.51 -11.02 -13.36
N THR A 113 -7.66 -12.00 -13.61
CA THR A 113 -8.01 -13.20 -14.39
C THR A 113 -7.59 -14.44 -13.62
N LEU A 114 -8.56 -15.27 -13.25
CA LEU A 114 -8.28 -16.56 -12.62
C LEU A 114 -7.79 -17.55 -13.68
N LEU A 115 -6.56 -18.01 -13.51
CA LEU A 115 -5.94 -18.99 -14.38
C LEU A 115 -6.30 -20.40 -13.90
N SER A 116 -6.80 -21.25 -14.80
CA SER A 116 -7.09 -22.65 -14.48
C SER A 116 -5.93 -23.55 -14.88
N ILE A 117 -5.83 -24.74 -14.27
CA ILE A 117 -4.85 -25.78 -14.66
C ILE A 117 -4.95 -26.13 -16.16
N ILE A 118 -6.11 -25.93 -16.78
CA ILE A 118 -6.34 -26.24 -18.20
C ILE A 118 -5.61 -25.22 -19.11
N ASP A 119 -5.34 -24.01 -18.62
CA ASP A 119 -4.67 -22.94 -19.37
C ASP A 119 -3.15 -23.15 -19.47
N PHE A 120 -2.59 -24.11 -18.71
CA PHE A 120 -1.17 -24.47 -18.72
C PHE A 120 -0.98 -26.00 -18.80
N PRO A 121 -1.17 -26.65 -19.96
CA PRO A 121 -1.16 -28.11 -20.10
C PRO A 121 0.22 -28.78 -19.91
N ASN A 122 1.28 -28.02 -19.62
CA ASN A 122 2.66 -28.51 -19.47
C ASN A 122 3.27 -28.22 -18.10
N LEU A 123 2.45 -27.92 -17.08
CA LEU A 123 2.83 -27.86 -15.67
C LEU A 123 2.38 -29.13 -14.93
#